data_AF-A0A355F526-F1
#
_entry.id   AF-A0A355F526-F1
#
_cell.length_a   1.000
_cell.length_b   1.000
_cell.length_c   1.000
_cell.angle_alpha   90.00
_cell.angle_beta   90.00
_cell.angle_gamma   90.00
#
_symmetry.space_group_name_H-M   'P 1'
#
loop_
_entity.id
_entity.type
_entity.pdbx_description
1 polymer ?
#
loop_
_entity_poly.entity_id
_entity_poly.type
_entity_poly.pdbx_seq_one_letter_code
_entity_poly.pdbx_strand_id
1 'polypeptide(L)' 'KAPSSVIGPGEAIVLPPESSRVEHEGEIAVVIGRRVRRGASAEDARRAVLGVTATCDVT' A
#
# COMPACT_ATOMS: atom_id res chain seq x y z
N LYS A 1 2.70 -6.57 1.65
CA LYS A 1 2.38 -6.76 3.09
C LYS A 1 1.04 -7.48 3.25
N ALA A 2 0.76 -8.08 4.42
CA ALA A 2 -0.48 -8.81 4.66
C ALA A 2 -1.67 -7.83 4.84
N PRO A 3 -2.92 -8.20 4.50
CA PRO A 3 -4.08 -7.32 4.70
C PRO A 3 -4.28 -6.90 6.17
N SER A 4 -3.87 -7.74 7.11
CA SER A 4 -3.92 -7.47 8.55
C SER A 4 -2.92 -6.41 9.02
N SER A 5 -1.99 -5.94 8.16
CA SER A 5 -1.07 -4.85 8.50
C SER A 5 -1.64 -3.46 8.16
N VAL A 6 -2.83 -3.38 7.58
CA VAL A 6 -3.47 -2.11 7.21
C VAL A 6 -4.13 -1.51 8.45
N ILE A 7 -3.79 -0.27 8.76
CA ILE A 7 -4.42 0.57 9.79
C ILE A 7 -4.78 1.93 9.18
N GLY A 8 -5.81 2.58 9.73
CA GLY A 8 -6.31 3.86 9.27
C GLY A 8 -5.51 5.08 9.77
N PRO A 9 -5.85 6.29 9.29
CA PRO A 9 -5.24 7.53 9.76
C PRO A 9 -5.43 7.72 11.27
N GLY A 10 -4.33 8.01 11.97
CA GLY A 10 -4.34 8.25 13.43
C GLY A 10 -4.31 6.99 14.29
N GLU A 11 -4.40 5.80 13.70
CA GLU A 11 -4.19 4.54 14.41
C GLU A 11 -2.71 4.32 14.75
N ALA A 12 -2.45 3.62 15.85
CA ALA A 12 -1.10 3.43 16.36
C ALA A 12 -0.31 2.38 15.54
N ILE A 13 0.93 2.72 15.18
CA ILE A 13 1.91 1.74 14.69
C ILE A 13 2.49 1.01 15.90
N VAL A 14 2.12 -0.26 16.07
CA VAL A 14 2.62 -1.11 17.16
C VAL A 14 3.92 -1.76 16.73
N LEU A 15 5.03 -1.41 17.40
CA LEU A 15 6.35 -1.97 17.14
C LEU A 15 6.47 -3.36 17.79
N PRO A 16 6.77 -4.43 17.03
CA PRO A 16 7.02 -5.74 17.61
C PRO A 16 8.25 -5.70 18.54
N PRO A 17 8.20 -6.34 19.72
CA PRO A 17 9.34 -6.35 20.64
C PRO A 17 10.54 -7.12 20.06
N GLU A 18 10.33 -7.97 19.05
CA GLU A 18 11.39 -8.70 18.35
C GLU A 18 12.17 -7.82 17.34
N SER A 19 11.65 -6.63 17.01
CA SER A 19 12.27 -5.71 16.03
C SER A 19 13.29 -4.79 16.69
N SER A 20 14.56 -4.89 16.30
CA SER A 20 15.65 -4.03 16.80
C SER A 20 15.72 -2.66 16.12
N ARG A 21 15.14 -2.54 14.93
CA ARG A 21 15.06 -1.31 14.14
C ARG A 21 13.78 -1.37 13.31
N VAL A 22 13.03 -0.27 13.34
CA VAL A 22 11.84 -0.09 12.50
C VAL A 22 11.97 1.25 11.79
N GLU A 23 11.72 1.26 10.48
CA GLU A 23 11.84 2.43 9.61
C GLU A 23 10.50 2.80 8.99
N HIS A 24 10.31 4.10 8.72
CA HIS A 24 9.14 4.60 8.04
C HIS A 24 9.48 4.87 6.57
N GLU A 25 8.64 4.40 5.65
CA GLU A 25 8.78 4.65 4.22
C GLU A 25 7.47 5.23 3.69
N GLY A 26 7.41 6.55 3.54
CA GLY A 26 6.22 7.21 2.98
C GLY A 26 6.13 6.98 1.47
N GLU A 27 5.05 6.37 1.00
CA GLU A 27 4.87 6.06 -0.42
C GLU A 27 3.51 6.49 -0.97
N ILE A 28 3.42 6.54 -2.30
CA ILE A 28 2.16 6.71 -3.04
C ILE A 28 1.60 5.32 -3.33
N ALA A 29 0.45 4.99 -2.75
CA ALA A 29 -0.28 3.76 -3.04
C ALA A 29 -1.30 3.98 -4.16
N VAL A 30 -1.40 2.99 -5.06
CA VAL A 30 -2.39 2.95 -6.13
C VAL A 30 -3.51 1.98 -5.74
N VAL A 31 -4.75 2.45 -5.71
CA VAL A 31 -5.92 1.60 -5.45
C VAL A 31 -6.48 1.11 -6.78
N ILE A 32 -6.53 -0.21 -6.96
CA ILE A 32 -7.05 -0.83 -8.18
C ILE A 32 -8.57 -1.01 -8.07
N GLY A 33 -9.34 -0.39 -8.97
CA GLY A 33 -10.81 -0.45 -8.97
C GLY A 33 -11.41 -1.45 -9.96
N ARG A 34 -10.61 -1.96 -10.90
CA ARG A 34 -11.06 -2.91 -11.93
C ARG A 34 -10.03 -4.03 -12.10
N ARG A 35 -10.51 -5.24 -12.41
CA ARG A 35 -9.63 -6.39 -12.63
C ARG A 35 -8.78 -6.16 -13.89
N VAL A 36 -7.48 -6.27 -13.72
CA VAL A 36 -6.49 -6.28 -14.82
C VAL A 36 -5.76 -7.62 -14.80
N ARG A 37 -5.23 -8.04 -15.94
CA ARG A 37 -4.47 -9.28 -16.07
C ARG A 37 -3.07 -8.99 -16.61
N ARG A 38 -2.17 -9.96 -16.49
CA ARG A 38 -0.86 -9.90 -17.15
C ARG A 38 -1.03 -9.61 -18.64
N GLY A 39 -0.18 -8.74 -19.17
CA GLY A 39 -0.20 -8.33 -20.59
C GLY A 39 -1.07 -7.11 -20.90
N ALA A 40 -1.70 -6.48 -19.90
CA ALA A 40 -2.40 -5.22 -20.09
C ALA A 40 -1.46 -4.10 -20.58
N SER A 41 -1.96 -3.25 -21.47
CA SER A 41 -1.22 -2.06 -21.89
C SER A 41 -1.06 -1.07 -20.73
N ALA A 42 -0.12 -0.14 -20.85
CA ALA A 42 0.03 0.93 -19.86
C ALA A 42 -1.25 1.78 -19.73
N GLU A 43 -1.99 1.95 -20.83
CA GLU A 43 -3.25 2.69 -20.86
C GLU A 43 -4.37 1.94 -20.12
N ASP A 44 -4.48 0.62 -20.31
CA ASP A 44 -5.42 -0.23 -19.58
C ASP A 44 -5.11 -0.26 -18.09
N ALA A 45 -3.83 -0.34 -17.73
CA ALA A 45 -3.39 -0.27 -16.34
C ALA A 45 -3.82 1.07 -15.70
N ARG A 46 -3.60 2.20 -16.39
CA ARG A 46 -4.04 3.53 -15.92
C ARG A 46 -5.55 3.61 -15.76
N ARG A 47 -6.34 3.09 -16.72
CA ARG A 47 -7.82 3.07 -16.64
C ARG A 47 -8.37 2.23 -15.48
N ALA A 48 -7.60 1.28 -14.97
CA ALA A 48 -8.03 0.41 -13.88
C ALA A 48 -7.80 1.01 -12.49
N VAL A 49 -7.03 2.10 -12.39
CA VAL A 49 -6.79 2.81 -11.14
C VAL A 49 -8.07 3.50 -10.69
N LEU A 50 -8.53 3.17 -9.49
CA LEU A 50 -9.62 3.89 -8.82
C LEU A 50 -9.14 5.26 -8.33
N GLY A 51 -7.94 5.29 -7.77
CA GLY A 51 -7.33 6.51 -7.23
C GLY A 51 -5.95 6.23 -6.63
N VAL A 52 -5.36 7.29 -6.07
CA VAL A 52 -4.10 7.23 -5.32
C VAL A 52 -4.34 7.66 -3.89
N THR A 53 -3.58 7.10 -2.96
CA THR A 53 -3.59 7.47 -1.54
C THR A 53 -2.18 7.49 -0.98
N ALA A 54 -1.99 8.11 0.18
CA ALA A 54 -0.77 7.95 0.95
C ALA A 54 -0.74 6.56 1.61
N THR A 55 0.45 5.97 1.71
CA THR A 55 0.73 4.79 2.53
C THR A 55 2.06 4.97 3.26
N CYS A 56 2.29 4.20 4.31
CA CYS A 56 3.60 4.07 4.93
C CYS A 56 4.01 2.60 4.93
N ASP A 57 5.04 2.25 4.17
CA ASP A 57 5.59 0.90 4.10
C ASP A 57 6.57 0.67 5.26
N VAL A 58 6.05 0.55 6.49
CA VAL A 58 6.86 0.35 7.70
C VAL A 58 7.66 -0.95 7.60
N THR A 59 8.98 -0.89 7.80
CA THR A 59 9.93 -2.02 7.68
C THR A 59 10.66 -2.28 8.99
#